data_AF-A0A6V7V5P0-F1
#
_entry.id   AF-A0A6V7V5P0-F1
#
_cell.length_a   1.000
_cell.length_b   1.000
_cell.length_c   1.000
_cell.angle_alpha   90.00
_cell.angle_beta   90.00
_cell.angle_gamma   90.00
#
_symmetry.space_group_name_H-M   'P 1'
#
loop_
_entity.id
_entity.type
_entity.pdbx_description
1 polymer ?
#
loop_
_entity_poly.entity_id
_entity_poly.type
_entity_poly.pdbx_seq_one_letter_code
_entity_poly.pdbx_strand_id
1 'polypeptide(L)'
;MNNTGYTLLTKDQLNMLYGNNSSYEDPVLFQRFSSLNKSTLLSHIQNDIHKLAQLKSFKIIPKKAKNGHNRRKRQSIVLSPISFSPFIETFIVNTAVVLSPIIFSPLVLSPVVLGPIILSPTMFVPLILSPRVLGPFILSPSIFDPFILVQSSSAKPLHFKPRSIHPFRTKPFVLSPFILSPQVFTPLILSPLALSPLILTPAAASPLVLSPFVLSPVIYSPAFLSALVLSPYALSPVINSPLIAFSVILSPSYLS
;
A
#
# COMPACT_ATOMS: atom_id res chain seq x y z
N MET A 1 60.13 -16.04 -1.41
CA MET A 1 58.69 -15.77 -1.63
C MET A 1 58.30 -14.57 -0.78
N ASN A 2 57.38 -13.72 -1.24
CA ASN A 2 56.95 -12.53 -0.50
C ASN A 2 56.00 -12.94 0.65
N ASN A 3 56.34 -12.61 1.90
CA ASN A 3 55.59 -13.04 3.10
C ASN A 3 54.37 -12.15 3.42
N THR A 4 54.10 -11.11 2.64
CA THR A 4 53.06 -10.10 2.93
C THR A 4 51.68 -10.43 2.36
N GLY A 5 51.55 -11.45 1.52
CA GLY A 5 50.25 -11.93 1.00
C GLY A 5 49.61 -11.09 -0.11
N TYR A 6 50.24 -9.98 -0.52
CA TYR A 6 49.79 -9.15 -1.65
C TYR A 6 50.95 -8.75 -2.57
N THR A 7 50.62 -8.40 -3.81
CA THR A 7 51.57 -7.92 -4.82
C THR A 7 51.10 -6.60 -5.39
N LEU A 8 52.05 -5.73 -5.74
CA LEU A 8 51.76 -4.45 -6.39
C LEU A 8 51.74 -4.66 -7.89
N LEU A 9 50.76 -4.05 -8.55
CA LEU A 9 50.64 -4.07 -10.00
C LEU A 9 51.79 -3.27 -10.63
N THR A 10 52.31 -3.77 -11.75
CA THR A 10 53.23 -3.00 -12.60
C THR A 10 52.47 -1.92 -13.36
N LYS A 11 53.18 -0.93 -13.92
CA LYS A 11 52.55 0.14 -14.72
C LYS A 11 51.77 -0.42 -15.92
N ASP A 12 52.29 -1.46 -16.55
CA ASP A 12 51.63 -2.11 -17.69
C ASP A 12 50.36 -2.84 -17.25
N GLN A 13 50.38 -3.50 -16.09
CA GLN A 13 49.21 -4.15 -15.51
C GLN A 13 48.15 -3.13 -15.07
N LEU A 14 48.56 -1.97 -14.54
CA LEU A 14 47.65 -0.87 -14.23
C LEU A 14 46.99 -0.32 -15.49
N ASN A 15 47.74 -0.17 -16.59
CA ASN A 15 47.21 0.26 -17.87
C ASN A 15 46.24 -0.78 -18.47
N MET A 16 46.52 -2.08 -18.29
CA MET A 16 45.62 -3.14 -18.72
C MET A 16 44.29 -3.16 -17.95
N LEU A 17 44.29 -2.78 -16.67
CA LEU A 17 43.10 -2.83 -15.82
C LEU A 17 42.30 -1.52 -15.78
N TYR A 18 42.95 -0.36 -15.83
CA TYR A 18 42.31 0.95 -15.68
C TYR A 18 42.53 1.89 -16.85
N GLY A 19 43.31 1.48 -17.86
CA GLY A 19 43.55 2.28 -19.06
C GLY A 19 42.32 2.34 -19.95
N ASN A 20 42.37 3.22 -20.95
CA ASN A 20 41.25 3.56 -21.82
C ASN A 20 40.66 2.38 -22.62
N ASN A 21 41.37 1.24 -22.68
CA ASN A 21 40.94 0.04 -23.42
C ASN A 21 40.43 -1.09 -22.50
N SER A 22 40.15 -0.81 -21.22
CA SER A 22 39.80 -1.81 -20.21
C SER A 22 38.33 -1.71 -19.77
N SER A 23 37.71 -2.84 -19.40
CA SER A 23 36.32 -2.87 -18.90
C SER A 23 36.12 -2.13 -17.57
N TYR A 24 37.21 -1.79 -16.87
CA TYR A 24 37.23 -1.05 -15.61
C TYR A 24 37.91 0.31 -15.77
N GLU A 25 37.70 0.97 -16.92
CA GLU A 25 38.25 2.29 -17.22
C GLU A 25 37.90 3.30 -16.12
N ASP A 26 38.93 3.83 -15.45
CA ASP A 26 38.80 4.88 -14.45
C ASP A 26 40.05 5.79 -14.50
N PRO A 27 40.00 6.90 -15.26
CA PRO A 27 41.18 7.74 -15.52
C PRO A 27 41.73 8.38 -14.24
N VAL A 28 40.86 8.64 -13.26
CA VAL A 28 41.23 9.21 -11.97
C VAL A 28 42.01 8.20 -11.11
N LEU A 29 41.60 6.93 -11.10
CA LEU A 29 42.30 5.88 -10.35
C LEU A 29 43.65 5.56 -11.00
N PHE A 30 43.68 5.50 -12.33
CA PHE A 30 44.93 5.29 -13.08
C PHE A 30 45.97 6.39 -12.80
N GLN A 31 45.57 7.67 -12.87
CA GLN A 31 46.45 8.78 -12.53
C GLN A 31 46.90 8.75 -11.06
N ARG A 32 45.98 8.43 -10.15
CA ARG A 32 46.29 8.32 -8.73
C ARG A 32 47.34 7.23 -8.47
N PHE A 33 47.14 6.01 -8.97
CA PHE A 33 48.06 4.90 -8.71
C PHE A 33 49.39 5.03 -9.46
N SER A 34 49.41 5.62 -10.66
CA SER A 34 50.65 5.86 -11.41
C SER A 34 51.54 6.93 -10.78
N SER A 35 50.95 7.90 -10.06
CA SER A 35 51.68 8.98 -9.39
C SER A 35 52.33 8.59 -8.05
N LEU A 36 51.95 7.44 -7.47
CA LEU A 36 52.39 7.05 -6.14
C LEU A 36 53.68 6.23 -6.15
N ASN A 37 54.56 6.52 -5.19
CA ASN A 37 55.77 5.74 -4.97
C ASN A 37 55.46 4.43 -4.23
N LYS A 38 56.25 3.38 -4.51
CA LYS A 38 56.05 2.04 -3.92
C LYS A 38 55.92 2.06 -2.39
N SER A 39 56.75 2.82 -1.70
CA SER A 39 56.71 2.96 -0.24
C SER A 39 55.43 3.63 0.26
N THR A 40 54.97 4.67 -0.42
CA THR A 40 53.72 5.38 -0.07
C THR A 40 52.48 4.53 -0.30
N LEU A 41 52.51 3.67 -1.32
CA LEU A 41 51.41 2.75 -1.60
C LEU A 41 51.30 1.68 -0.51
N LEU A 42 52.44 1.14 -0.05
CA LEU A 42 52.49 0.19 1.07
C LEU A 42 51.94 0.80 2.38
N SER A 43 52.30 2.04 2.69
CA SER A 43 51.79 2.71 3.89
C SER A 43 50.28 2.98 3.81
N HIS A 44 49.76 3.31 2.62
CA HIS A 44 48.32 3.45 2.39
C HIS A 44 47.57 2.13 2.60
N ILE A 45 48.08 1.02 2.05
CA ILE A 45 47.47 -0.31 2.23
C ILE A 45 47.42 -0.67 3.72
N GLN A 46 48.52 -0.48 4.44
CA GLN A 46 48.57 -0.83 5.86
C GLN A 46 47.60 0.03 6.69
N ASN A 47 47.50 1.32 6.38
CA ASN A 47 46.54 2.22 7.01
C ASN A 47 45.09 1.82 6.71
N ASP A 48 44.79 1.41 5.48
CA ASP A 48 43.44 0.98 5.11
C ASP A 48 43.07 -0.35 5.77
N ILE A 49 44.01 -1.30 5.87
CA ILE A 49 43.81 -2.55 6.63
C ILE A 49 43.51 -2.25 8.11
N HIS A 50 44.26 -1.35 8.73
CA HIS A 50 43.99 -0.94 10.12
C HIS A 50 42.61 -0.29 10.28
N LYS A 51 42.22 0.60 9.35
CA LYS A 51 40.88 1.21 9.36
C LYS A 51 39.78 0.17 9.17
N LEU A 52 39.95 -0.77 8.25
CA LEU A 52 39.00 -1.85 8.01
C LEU A 52 38.86 -2.76 9.24
N ALA A 53 39.95 -3.08 9.92
CA ALA A 53 39.94 -3.87 11.16
C ALA A 53 39.20 -3.16 12.31
N GLN A 54 39.21 -1.82 12.33
CA GLN A 54 38.49 -1.02 13.33
C GLN A 54 36.99 -0.84 13.02
N LEU A 55 36.53 -1.17 11.81
CA LEU A 55 35.12 -1.06 11.44
C LEU A 55 34.30 -2.21 12.05
N LYS A 56 33.38 -1.88 12.96
CA LYS A 56 32.47 -2.85 13.61
C LYS A 56 31.45 -3.50 12.67
N SER A 57 31.18 -2.92 11.50
CA SER A 57 30.25 -3.48 10.50
C SER A 57 30.57 -2.99 9.07
N PHE A 58 30.73 -3.91 8.12
CA PHE A 58 30.82 -3.59 6.70
C PHE A 58 29.43 -3.25 6.14
N LYS A 59 29.10 -1.95 6.07
CA LYS A 59 27.90 -1.48 5.36
C LYS A 59 28.33 -0.89 4.02
N ILE A 60 28.20 -1.69 2.96
CA ILE A 60 28.43 -1.21 1.59
C ILE A 60 27.30 -0.25 1.25
N ILE A 61 27.57 1.05 1.28
CA ILE A 61 26.65 2.07 0.75
C ILE A 61 26.99 2.18 -0.74
N PRO A 62 26.16 1.67 -1.67
CA PRO A 62 26.42 1.85 -3.08
C PRO A 62 26.38 3.35 -3.39
N LYS A 63 27.49 3.90 -3.92
CA LYS A 63 27.53 5.26 -4.44
C LYS A 63 26.46 5.37 -5.52
N LYS A 64 25.49 6.28 -5.32
CA LYS A 64 24.51 6.65 -6.35
C LYS A 64 25.26 7.01 -7.62
N ALA A 65 25.06 6.21 -8.68
CA ALA A 65 25.49 6.55 -10.03
C ALA A 65 24.89 7.92 -10.40
N LYS A 66 25.76 8.86 -10.79
CA LYS A 66 25.43 10.26 -11.07
C LYS A 66 24.77 10.49 -12.44
N ASN A 67 24.22 9.47 -13.09
CA ASN A 67 23.52 9.63 -14.37
C ASN A 67 22.01 9.53 -14.18
N GLY A 68 21.36 10.69 -14.37
CA GLY A 68 19.93 10.87 -14.29
C GLY A 68 19.21 10.08 -15.37
N HIS A 69 18.53 9.02 -14.94
CA HIS A 69 17.17 8.79 -15.37
C HIS A 69 16.34 8.64 -14.10
N ASN A 70 15.45 9.60 -13.86
CA ASN A 70 14.36 9.48 -12.91
C ASN A 70 13.40 8.39 -13.39
N ARG A 71 13.81 7.12 -13.32
CA ARG A 71 12.89 6.01 -13.19
C ARG A 71 12.21 6.23 -11.84
N ARG A 72 11.06 6.92 -11.83
CA ARG A 72 10.07 6.81 -10.76
C ARG A 72 9.79 5.32 -10.63
N LYS A 73 10.53 4.63 -9.76
CA LYS A 73 10.29 3.23 -9.43
C LYS A 73 8.85 3.18 -8.96
N ARG A 74 7.96 2.57 -9.75
CA ARG A 74 6.71 2.03 -9.24
C ARG A 74 7.15 1.03 -8.19
N GLN A 75 7.14 1.44 -6.93
CA GLN A 75 7.47 0.56 -5.82
C GLN A 75 6.23 -0.29 -5.58
N SER A 76 6.13 -1.39 -6.32
CA SER A 76 5.18 -2.44 -5.96
C SER A 76 5.69 -3.09 -4.68
N ILE A 77 4.91 -3.00 -3.63
CA ILE A 77 5.14 -3.69 -2.37
C ILE A 77 4.63 -5.13 -2.59
N VAL A 78 5.56 -6.06 -2.81
CA VAL A 78 5.28 -7.45 -3.17
C VAL A 78 5.86 -8.35 -2.08
N LEU A 79 5.04 -9.27 -1.54
CA LEU A 79 5.47 -10.29 -0.57
C LEU A 79 6.12 -9.77 0.71
N SER A 80 5.82 -8.54 1.11
CA SER A 80 6.28 -7.99 2.39
C SER A 80 5.13 -8.01 3.40
N PRO A 81 5.08 -8.95 4.34
CA PRO A 81 4.14 -8.87 5.45
C PRO A 81 4.46 -7.62 6.28
N ILE A 82 3.43 -6.81 6.53
CA ILE A 82 3.55 -5.58 7.33
C ILE A 82 2.88 -5.86 8.67
N SER A 83 3.68 -5.92 9.74
CA SER A 83 3.20 -6.13 11.10
C SER A 83 3.66 -5.00 12.01
N PHE A 84 2.79 -4.58 12.95
CA PHE A 84 3.12 -3.65 14.05
C PHE A 84 3.82 -2.34 13.63
N SER A 85 3.48 -1.81 12.47
CA SER A 85 4.07 -0.58 11.94
C SER A 85 2.99 0.50 11.82
N PRO A 86 2.97 1.50 12.72
CA PRO A 86 2.08 2.63 12.56
C PRO A 86 2.52 3.48 11.36
N PHE A 87 1.61 3.75 10.44
CA PHE A 87 1.83 4.69 9.34
C PHE A 87 1.25 6.04 9.73
N ILE A 88 2.12 7.01 9.98
CA ILE A 88 1.77 8.37 10.38
C ILE A 88 2.25 9.31 9.28
N GLU A 89 1.34 10.13 8.74
CA GLU A 89 1.63 11.19 7.75
C GLU A 89 2.33 10.69 6.47
N THR A 90 2.12 9.42 6.11
CA THR A 90 2.71 8.87 4.88
C THR A 90 1.84 9.13 3.67
N PHE A 91 2.37 9.88 2.70
CA PHE A 91 1.72 10.05 1.40
C PHE A 91 2.17 8.96 0.44
N ILE A 92 1.25 8.09 0.03
CA ILE A 92 1.53 6.95 -0.85
C ILE A 92 0.89 7.19 -2.21
N VAL A 93 1.70 7.26 -3.27
CA VAL A 93 1.23 7.48 -4.64
C VAL A 93 1.77 6.42 -5.58
N ASN A 94 0.89 5.82 -6.38
CA ASN A 94 1.24 4.94 -7.50
C ASN A 94 2.01 3.67 -7.08
N THR A 95 1.68 3.12 -5.91
CA THR A 95 2.26 1.86 -5.39
C THR A 95 1.21 0.77 -5.38
N ALA A 96 1.48 -0.34 -6.06
CA ALA A 96 0.65 -1.54 -5.95
C ALA A 96 1.07 -2.35 -4.71
N VAL A 97 0.10 -2.81 -3.92
CA VAL A 97 0.32 -3.70 -2.78
C VAL A 97 -0.20 -5.07 -3.20
N VAL A 98 0.69 -6.05 -3.35
CA VAL A 98 0.36 -7.39 -3.84
C VAL A 98 0.88 -8.43 -2.85
N LEU A 99 0.03 -9.38 -2.46
CA LEU A 99 0.40 -10.51 -1.59
C LEU A 99 1.11 -10.11 -0.29
N SER A 100 0.69 -8.99 0.29
CA SER A 100 1.30 -8.41 1.49
C SER A 100 0.24 -8.35 2.59
N PRO A 101 0.20 -9.33 3.51
CA PRO A 101 -0.73 -9.28 4.63
C PRO A 101 -0.37 -8.10 5.55
N ILE A 102 -1.38 -7.38 6.00
CA ILE A 102 -1.22 -6.19 6.85
C ILE A 102 -1.92 -6.45 8.19
N ILE A 103 -1.17 -6.41 9.29
CA ILE A 103 -1.68 -6.73 10.63
C ILE A 103 -1.21 -5.66 11.63
N PHE A 104 -2.09 -5.20 12.52
CA PHE A 104 -1.76 -4.27 13.62
C PHE A 104 -0.99 -3.02 13.21
N SER A 105 -1.40 -2.39 12.11
CA SER A 105 -0.76 -1.18 11.59
C SER A 105 -1.78 -0.05 11.47
N PRO A 106 -1.89 0.85 12.46
CA PRO A 106 -2.79 1.99 12.35
C PRO A 106 -2.32 2.91 11.21
N LEU A 107 -3.26 3.38 10.40
CA LEU A 107 -3.01 4.39 9.37
C LEU A 107 -3.65 5.72 9.80
N VAL A 108 -2.81 6.69 10.08
CA VAL A 108 -3.19 8.03 10.53
C VAL A 108 -2.67 9.05 9.52
N LEU A 109 -3.56 9.90 9.00
CA LEU A 109 -3.20 11.00 8.08
C LEU A 109 -2.39 10.56 6.86
N SER A 110 -2.67 9.37 6.33
CA SER A 110 -1.93 8.77 5.21
C SER A 110 -2.81 8.67 3.96
N PRO A 111 -2.80 9.68 3.06
CA PRO A 111 -3.54 9.61 1.82
C PRO A 111 -2.91 8.57 0.89
N VAL A 112 -3.76 7.74 0.26
CA VAL A 112 -3.33 6.78 -0.78
C VAL A 112 -3.99 7.13 -2.11
N VAL A 113 -3.18 7.37 -3.14
CA VAL A 113 -3.64 7.70 -4.50
C VAL A 113 -3.05 6.69 -5.50
N LEU A 114 -3.90 6.07 -6.33
CA LEU A 114 -3.44 5.14 -7.38
C LEU A 114 -2.69 3.90 -6.85
N GLY A 115 -3.22 3.28 -5.79
CA GLY A 115 -2.64 2.06 -5.22
C GLY A 115 -3.59 0.87 -5.30
N PRO A 116 -3.48 -0.02 -6.30
CA PRO A 116 -4.24 -1.26 -6.31
C PRO A 116 -3.77 -2.20 -5.20
N ILE A 117 -4.72 -2.86 -4.56
CA ILE A 117 -4.48 -3.77 -3.43
C ILE A 117 -5.02 -5.15 -3.84
N ILE A 118 -4.12 -6.11 -4.02
CA ILE A 118 -4.43 -7.43 -4.60
C ILE A 118 -3.95 -8.53 -3.66
N LEU A 119 -4.86 -9.44 -3.27
CA LEU A 119 -4.54 -10.63 -2.45
C LEU A 119 -3.81 -10.31 -1.14
N SER A 120 -4.14 -9.18 -0.53
CA SER A 120 -3.54 -8.72 0.73
C SER A 120 -4.61 -8.68 1.83
N PRO A 121 -4.67 -9.70 2.70
CA PRO A 121 -5.60 -9.69 3.83
C PRO A 121 -5.22 -8.59 4.83
N THR A 122 -6.21 -7.89 5.38
CA THR A 122 -6.03 -6.85 6.42
C THR A 122 -6.70 -7.25 7.73
N MET A 123 -6.01 -7.01 8.84
CA MET A 123 -6.53 -7.30 10.18
C MET A 123 -6.06 -6.25 11.21
N PHE A 124 -6.98 -5.68 11.99
CA PHE A 124 -6.69 -4.67 13.01
C PHE A 124 -5.92 -3.46 12.50
N VAL A 125 -6.41 -2.88 11.41
CA VAL A 125 -5.86 -1.72 10.72
C VAL A 125 -6.85 -0.55 10.88
N PRO A 126 -6.81 0.19 12.01
CA PRO A 126 -7.67 1.36 12.18
C PRO A 126 -7.25 2.45 11.20
N LEU A 127 -8.25 3.06 10.53
CA LEU A 127 -8.04 4.09 9.52
C LEU A 127 -8.62 5.41 10.01
N ILE A 128 -7.73 6.39 10.23
CA ILE A 128 -8.05 7.71 10.77
C ILE A 128 -7.58 8.78 9.77
N LEU A 129 -8.50 9.57 9.22
CA LEU A 129 -8.18 10.68 8.30
C LEU A 129 -7.29 10.30 7.11
N SER A 130 -7.46 9.09 6.59
CA SER A 130 -6.68 8.55 5.47
C SER A 130 -7.55 8.45 4.20
N PRO A 131 -7.67 9.52 3.37
CA PRO A 131 -8.44 9.44 2.14
C PRO A 131 -7.77 8.47 1.15
N ARG A 132 -8.57 7.64 0.49
CA ARG A 132 -8.07 6.70 -0.51
C ARG A 132 -8.77 6.94 -1.84
N VAL A 133 -8.04 7.39 -2.85
CA VAL A 133 -8.56 7.75 -4.18
C VAL A 133 -8.04 6.75 -5.23
N LEU A 134 -8.91 6.29 -6.14
CA LEU A 134 -8.59 5.46 -7.30
C LEU A 134 -7.63 4.28 -7.02
N GLY A 135 -8.14 3.17 -6.49
CA GLY A 135 -7.31 2.00 -6.17
C GLY A 135 -8.21 0.79 -6.00
N PRO A 136 -8.27 -0.12 -6.98
CA PRO A 136 -9.13 -1.29 -6.90
C PRO A 136 -8.64 -2.24 -5.81
N PHE A 137 -9.58 -2.87 -5.10
CA PHE A 137 -9.32 -3.97 -4.20
C PHE A 137 -9.78 -5.26 -4.86
N ILE A 138 -8.90 -6.24 -4.95
CA ILE A 138 -9.19 -7.54 -5.56
C ILE A 138 -8.81 -8.61 -4.54
N LEU A 139 -9.77 -9.44 -4.12
CA LEU A 139 -9.53 -10.61 -3.26
C LEU A 139 -8.80 -10.26 -1.95
N SER A 140 -9.23 -9.21 -1.26
CA SER A 140 -8.58 -8.72 -0.02
C SER A 140 -9.56 -8.77 1.16
N PRO A 141 -9.60 -9.88 1.93
CA PRO A 141 -10.46 -9.97 3.10
C PRO A 141 -10.01 -8.97 4.17
N SER A 142 -10.96 -8.36 4.87
CA SER A 142 -10.69 -7.43 5.97
C SER A 142 -11.47 -7.85 7.21
N ILE A 143 -10.83 -7.81 8.39
CA ILE A 143 -11.41 -8.20 9.69
C ILE A 143 -11.00 -7.19 10.77
N PHE A 144 -11.96 -6.68 11.56
CA PHE A 144 -11.70 -5.77 12.69
C PHE A 144 -10.95 -4.47 12.34
N ASP A 145 -11.28 -3.85 11.21
CA ASP A 145 -10.68 -2.57 10.82
C ASP A 145 -11.69 -1.44 11.10
N PRO A 146 -11.60 -0.66 12.19
CA PRO A 146 -12.49 0.48 12.41
C PRO A 146 -12.10 1.66 11.52
N PHE A 147 -13.09 2.33 10.94
CA PHE A 147 -12.89 3.49 10.07
C PHE A 147 -13.50 4.72 10.72
N ILE A 148 -12.67 5.73 11.01
CA ILE A 148 -13.08 6.96 11.70
C ILE A 148 -12.67 8.15 10.83
N LEU A 149 -13.65 8.95 10.38
CA LEU A 149 -13.44 10.21 9.66
C LEU A 149 -12.61 10.06 8.38
N VAL A 150 -13.15 9.37 7.37
CA VAL A 150 -12.51 9.24 6.06
C VAL A 150 -13.21 10.15 5.05
N GLN A 151 -12.55 11.22 4.64
CA GLN A 151 -13.16 12.33 3.88
C GLN A 151 -13.68 11.93 2.48
N SER A 152 -13.12 10.93 1.80
CA SER A 152 -13.73 10.41 0.55
C SER A 152 -13.05 9.14 0.05
N SER A 153 -13.86 8.19 -0.42
CA SER A 153 -13.42 7.20 -1.42
C SER A 153 -14.26 7.42 -2.68
N SER A 154 -13.68 8.13 -3.65
CA SER A 154 -14.31 8.36 -4.96
C SER A 154 -13.81 7.34 -5.99
N ALA A 155 -14.74 6.75 -6.74
CA ALA A 155 -14.53 5.92 -7.93
C ALA A 155 -13.71 4.64 -7.72
N LYS A 156 -14.33 3.57 -7.18
CA LYS A 156 -13.66 2.28 -6.97
C LYS A 156 -14.60 1.07 -7.10
N PRO A 157 -14.37 0.17 -8.07
CA PRO A 157 -15.02 -1.13 -8.05
C PRO A 157 -14.40 -2.02 -6.95
N LEU A 158 -15.26 -2.55 -6.09
CA LEU A 158 -14.88 -3.49 -5.03
C LEU A 158 -15.31 -4.88 -5.48
N HIS A 159 -14.34 -5.71 -5.88
CA HIS A 159 -14.58 -7.09 -6.33
C HIS A 159 -14.07 -8.05 -5.26
N PHE A 160 -14.98 -8.88 -4.73
CA PHE A 160 -14.69 -9.96 -3.80
C PHE A 160 -13.92 -9.51 -2.55
N LYS A 161 -14.63 -8.82 -1.66
CA LYS A 161 -14.11 -8.35 -0.37
C LYS A 161 -15.04 -8.78 0.77
N PRO A 162 -14.81 -9.94 1.40
CA PRO A 162 -15.55 -10.30 2.60
C PRO A 162 -15.15 -9.38 3.75
N ARG A 163 -16.15 -8.94 4.51
CA ARG A 163 -15.97 -7.96 5.57
C ARG A 163 -16.74 -8.37 6.82
N SER A 164 -16.03 -8.48 7.93
CA SER A 164 -16.60 -8.91 9.21
C SER A 164 -16.20 -7.98 10.36
N ILE A 165 -17.19 -7.42 11.08
CA ILE A 165 -16.99 -6.58 12.28
C ILE A 165 -16.26 -5.27 11.95
N HIS A 166 -16.96 -4.38 11.24
CA HIS A 166 -16.42 -3.07 10.85
C HIS A 166 -17.47 -1.97 11.01
N PRO A 167 -17.40 -1.16 12.07
CA PRO A 167 -18.20 0.05 12.14
C PRO A 167 -17.61 1.08 11.18
N PHE A 168 -18.47 1.65 10.33
CA PHE A 168 -18.14 2.86 9.59
C PHE A 168 -18.85 4.05 10.20
N ARG A 169 -18.09 5.10 10.45
CA ARG A 169 -18.61 6.40 10.87
C ARG A 169 -18.15 7.46 9.88
N THR A 170 -19.08 8.28 9.40
CA THR A 170 -18.80 9.51 8.64
C THR A 170 -17.91 9.28 7.41
N LYS A 171 -18.39 8.42 6.49
CA LYS A 171 -17.69 8.10 5.25
C LYS A 171 -18.63 8.18 4.04
N PRO A 172 -18.47 9.16 3.14
CA PRO A 172 -19.22 9.21 1.89
C PRO A 172 -18.66 8.18 0.88
N PHE A 173 -19.55 7.44 0.24
CA PHE A 173 -19.25 6.53 -0.87
C PHE A 173 -19.82 7.10 -2.17
N VAL A 174 -18.97 7.34 -3.16
CA VAL A 174 -19.37 7.86 -4.48
C VAL A 174 -18.71 7.02 -5.57
N LEU A 175 -19.50 6.54 -6.54
CA LEU A 175 -19.02 5.72 -7.67
C LEU A 175 -18.28 4.44 -7.21
N SER A 176 -18.82 3.76 -6.19
CA SER A 176 -18.22 2.53 -5.66
C SER A 176 -19.17 1.35 -5.79
N PRO A 177 -19.16 0.62 -6.93
CA PRO A 177 -19.95 -0.59 -7.07
C PRO A 177 -19.34 -1.69 -6.17
N PHE A 178 -20.20 -2.40 -5.45
CA PHE A 178 -19.83 -3.56 -4.64
C PHE A 178 -20.31 -4.83 -5.35
N ILE A 179 -19.37 -5.72 -5.67
CA ILE A 179 -19.65 -6.97 -6.38
C ILE A 179 -19.05 -8.12 -5.57
N LEU A 180 -19.87 -9.11 -5.19
CA LEU A 180 -19.44 -10.31 -4.45
C LEU A 180 -18.76 -9.98 -3.10
N SER A 181 -19.22 -8.96 -2.39
CA SER A 181 -18.68 -8.56 -1.08
C SER A 181 -19.66 -8.89 0.05
N PRO A 182 -19.54 -10.05 0.72
CA PRO A 182 -20.37 -10.38 1.87
C PRO A 182 -20.00 -9.50 3.09
N GLN A 183 -21.00 -9.06 3.83
CA GLN A 183 -20.87 -8.15 4.97
C GLN A 183 -21.55 -8.72 6.22
N VAL A 184 -20.84 -8.77 7.34
CA VAL A 184 -21.36 -9.27 8.62
C VAL A 184 -20.94 -8.34 9.76
N PHE A 185 -21.88 -7.91 10.62
CA PHE A 185 -21.63 -6.97 11.72
C PHE A 185 -20.95 -5.67 11.26
N THR A 186 -21.52 -5.02 10.24
CA THR A 186 -20.96 -3.78 9.66
C THR A 186 -21.98 -2.63 9.71
N PRO A 187 -22.18 -1.99 10.89
CA PRO A 187 -23.07 -0.85 10.98
C PRO A 187 -22.50 0.35 10.20
N LEU A 188 -23.37 0.97 9.40
CA LEU A 188 -23.09 2.15 8.59
C LEU A 188 -23.78 3.36 9.23
N ILE A 189 -23.01 4.30 9.77
CA ILE A 189 -23.54 5.49 10.45
C ILE A 189 -23.01 6.75 9.76
N LEU A 190 -23.91 7.66 9.35
CA LEU A 190 -23.55 8.93 8.68
C LEU A 190 -22.72 8.71 7.41
N SER A 191 -23.05 7.68 6.62
CA SER A 191 -22.32 7.32 5.40
C SER A 191 -23.22 7.45 4.16
N PRO A 192 -23.27 8.63 3.51
CA PRO A 192 -24.08 8.79 2.31
C PRO A 192 -23.50 7.98 1.15
N LEU A 193 -24.37 7.38 0.34
CA LEU A 193 -24.01 6.55 -0.81
C LEU A 193 -24.56 7.17 -2.10
N ALA A 194 -23.73 7.31 -3.13
CA ALA A 194 -24.16 7.77 -4.45
C ALA A 194 -23.53 6.92 -5.55
N LEU A 195 -24.35 6.45 -6.50
CA LEU A 195 -23.88 5.65 -7.64
C LEU A 195 -23.10 4.39 -7.22
N SER A 196 -23.61 3.68 -6.22
CA SER A 196 -22.96 2.51 -5.62
C SER A 196 -23.88 1.28 -5.69
N PRO A 197 -23.98 0.61 -6.84
CA PRO A 197 -24.79 -0.60 -6.96
C PRO A 197 -24.22 -1.72 -6.09
N LEU A 198 -25.10 -2.49 -5.46
CA LEU A 198 -24.80 -3.65 -4.63
C LEU A 198 -25.23 -4.92 -5.37
N ILE A 199 -24.28 -5.74 -5.81
CA ILE A 199 -24.53 -6.95 -6.61
C ILE A 199 -23.93 -8.16 -5.89
N LEU A 200 -24.75 -9.15 -5.54
CA LEU A 200 -24.32 -10.37 -4.85
C LEU A 200 -23.59 -10.07 -3.51
N THR A 201 -24.11 -9.12 -2.74
CA THR A 201 -23.53 -8.70 -1.46
C THR A 201 -24.46 -9.09 -0.30
N PRO A 202 -24.40 -10.33 0.22
CA PRO A 202 -25.21 -10.71 1.36
C PRO A 202 -24.78 -9.91 2.61
N ALA A 203 -25.75 -9.42 3.38
CA ALA A 203 -25.52 -8.57 4.54
C ALA A 203 -26.20 -9.14 5.79
N ALA A 204 -25.49 -9.21 6.92
CA ALA A 204 -26.03 -9.69 8.18
C ALA A 204 -25.66 -8.74 9.34
N ALA A 205 -26.62 -8.39 10.20
CA ALA A 205 -26.40 -7.54 11.37
C ALA A 205 -25.73 -6.19 11.03
N SER A 206 -26.15 -5.57 9.93
CA SER A 206 -25.55 -4.35 9.36
C SER A 206 -26.61 -3.24 9.21
N PRO A 207 -26.96 -2.54 10.30
CA PRO A 207 -27.90 -1.42 10.23
C PRO A 207 -27.27 -0.19 9.54
N LEU A 208 -28.11 0.55 8.82
CA LEU A 208 -27.82 1.80 8.12
C LEU A 208 -28.56 2.93 8.85
N VAL A 209 -27.81 3.85 9.46
CA VAL A 209 -28.35 4.95 10.28
C VAL A 209 -27.86 6.30 9.74
N LEU A 210 -28.78 7.21 9.45
CA LEU A 210 -28.47 8.56 8.93
C LEU A 210 -27.59 8.53 7.66
N SER A 211 -27.81 7.53 6.81
CA SER A 211 -27.01 7.24 5.63
C SER A 211 -27.89 7.28 4.37
N PRO A 212 -28.11 8.47 3.79
CA PRO A 212 -28.94 8.61 2.59
C PRO A 212 -28.27 7.96 1.38
N PHE A 213 -29.06 7.39 0.47
CA PHE A 213 -28.51 6.75 -0.73
C PHE A 213 -29.26 7.01 -2.03
N VAL A 214 -28.53 7.25 -3.12
CA VAL A 214 -29.10 7.59 -4.44
C VAL A 214 -28.43 6.78 -5.55
N LEU A 215 -29.21 6.26 -6.50
CA LEU A 215 -28.73 5.49 -7.65
C LEU A 215 -27.87 4.27 -7.25
N SER A 216 -28.31 3.57 -6.21
CA SER A 216 -27.63 2.39 -5.65
C SER A 216 -28.57 1.18 -5.66
N PRO A 217 -28.81 0.55 -6.83
CA PRO A 217 -29.66 -0.63 -6.91
C PRO A 217 -29.04 -1.81 -6.13
N VAL A 218 -29.91 -2.62 -5.53
CA VAL A 218 -29.54 -3.81 -4.74
C VAL A 218 -30.03 -5.04 -5.50
N ILE A 219 -29.10 -5.88 -5.98
CA ILE A 219 -29.39 -7.00 -6.88
C ILE A 219 -28.81 -8.28 -6.26
N TYR A 220 -29.64 -9.32 -6.10
CA TYR A 220 -29.24 -10.64 -5.55
C TYR A 220 -28.45 -10.56 -4.22
N SER A 221 -28.80 -9.61 -3.37
CA SER A 221 -28.07 -9.28 -2.14
C SER A 221 -28.99 -9.44 -0.92
N PRO A 222 -29.05 -10.65 -0.32
CA PRO A 222 -29.94 -10.91 0.81
C PRO A 222 -29.50 -10.15 2.06
N ALA A 223 -30.45 -9.66 2.86
CA ALA A 223 -30.15 -8.98 4.13
C ALA A 223 -30.84 -9.69 5.32
N PHE A 224 -30.09 -9.90 6.41
CA PHE A 224 -30.56 -10.55 7.64
C PHE A 224 -30.29 -9.66 8.86
N LEU A 225 -31.30 -9.45 9.73
CA LEU A 225 -31.17 -8.62 10.95
C LEU A 225 -30.56 -7.24 10.68
N SER A 226 -31.14 -6.49 9.74
CA SER A 226 -30.65 -5.15 9.38
C SER A 226 -31.77 -4.12 9.49
N ALA A 227 -31.41 -2.84 9.51
CA ALA A 227 -32.36 -1.75 9.67
C ALA A 227 -31.95 -0.53 8.85
N LEU A 228 -32.94 0.20 8.36
CA LEU A 228 -32.79 1.56 7.82
C LEU A 228 -33.39 2.54 8.82
N VAL A 229 -32.58 3.45 9.36
CA VAL A 229 -33.03 4.46 10.31
C VAL A 229 -32.61 5.83 9.81
N LEU A 230 -33.59 6.70 9.50
CA LEU A 230 -33.35 8.07 9.03
C LEU A 230 -32.44 8.13 7.79
N SER A 231 -32.55 7.14 6.91
CA SER A 231 -31.76 6.98 5.68
C SER A 231 -32.66 7.09 4.45
N PRO A 232 -32.94 8.30 3.94
CA PRO A 232 -33.77 8.48 2.76
C PRO A 232 -33.07 7.92 1.52
N TYR A 233 -33.85 7.39 0.58
CA TYR A 233 -33.29 6.78 -0.63
C TYR A 233 -34.04 7.08 -1.92
N ALA A 234 -33.31 7.14 -3.03
CA ALA A 234 -33.89 7.42 -4.33
C ALA A 234 -33.24 6.62 -5.47
N LEU A 235 -34.05 6.18 -6.45
CA LEU A 235 -33.58 5.47 -7.66
C LEU A 235 -32.71 4.24 -7.34
N SER A 236 -33.08 3.51 -6.29
CA SER A 236 -32.31 2.37 -5.74
C SER A 236 -33.20 1.14 -5.60
N PRO A 237 -33.58 0.50 -6.72
CA PRO A 237 -34.46 -0.66 -6.70
C PRO A 237 -33.82 -1.88 -6.05
N VAL A 238 -34.65 -2.67 -5.38
CA VAL A 238 -34.29 -3.93 -4.71
C VAL A 238 -34.80 -5.10 -5.57
N ILE A 239 -33.88 -5.84 -6.20
CA ILE A 239 -34.16 -6.91 -7.16
C ILE A 239 -33.65 -8.23 -6.59
N ASN A 240 -34.54 -9.23 -6.47
CA ASN A 240 -34.22 -10.60 -6.02
C ASN A 240 -33.33 -10.66 -4.76
N SER A 241 -33.58 -9.78 -3.80
CA SER A 241 -32.80 -9.65 -2.55
C SER A 241 -33.73 -9.86 -1.36
N PRO A 242 -33.77 -11.06 -0.76
CA PRO A 242 -34.66 -11.32 0.35
C PRO A 242 -34.22 -10.56 1.60
N LEU A 243 -35.18 -9.93 2.27
CA LEU A 243 -35.01 -9.15 3.49
C LEU A 243 -35.64 -9.91 4.66
N ILE A 244 -34.83 -10.39 5.59
CA ILE A 244 -35.29 -11.17 6.75
C ILE A 244 -34.96 -10.39 8.03
N ALA A 245 -35.97 -10.17 8.87
CA ALA A 245 -35.86 -9.33 10.06
C ALA A 245 -35.28 -7.94 9.74
N PHE A 246 -35.87 -7.30 8.72
CA PHE A 246 -35.51 -5.96 8.26
C PHE A 246 -36.50 -4.93 8.81
N SER A 247 -36.01 -3.79 9.31
CA SER A 247 -36.86 -2.68 9.77
C SER A 247 -36.53 -1.39 9.04
N VAL A 248 -37.55 -0.60 8.73
CA VAL A 248 -37.43 0.69 8.06
C VAL A 248 -38.10 1.73 8.95
N ILE A 249 -37.31 2.70 9.43
CA ILE A 249 -37.73 3.73 10.38
C ILE A 249 -37.37 5.07 9.76
N LEU A 250 -38.38 5.90 9.50
CA LEU A 250 -38.23 7.29 9.03
C LEU A 250 -37.27 7.45 7.83
N SER A 251 -37.30 6.50 6.90
CA SER A 251 -36.42 6.43 5.72
C SER A 251 -37.30 6.50 4.46
N PRO A 252 -37.64 7.71 3.98
CA PRO A 252 -38.52 7.86 2.83
C PRO A 252 -37.83 7.39 1.54
N SER A 253 -38.62 6.86 0.61
CA SER A 253 -38.17 6.34 -0.67
C SER A 253 -38.70 7.16 -1.85
N TYR A 254 -37.94 7.27 -2.92
CA TYR A 254 -38.33 7.98 -4.14
C TYR A 254 -37.90 7.22 -5.41
N LEU A 255 -38.86 6.75 -6.21
CA LEU A 255 -38.62 6.02 -7.47
C LEU A 255 -37.68 4.81 -7.32
N SER A 256 -37.92 3.97 -6.31
CA SER A 256 -37.08 2.83 -5.91
C SER A 256 -37.91 1.58 -5.70
#